data_AF-A0A4R4S4D2-F1
#
_entry.id   AF-A0A4R4S4D2-F1
#
_cell.length_a   1.000
_cell.length_b   1.000
_cell.length_c   1.000
_cell.angle_alpha   90.00
_cell.angle_beta   90.00
_cell.angle_gamma   90.00
#
_symmetry.space_group_name_H-M   'P 1'
#
loop_
_entity.id
_entity.type
_entity.pdbx_description
1 polymer ?
#
loop_
_entity_poly.entity_id
_entity_poly.type
_entity_poly.pdbx_seq_one_letter_code
_entity_poly.pdbx_strand_id
1 'polypeptide(L)'
;MFAVTATQIDADNPLNGLTAGEMPEPDVPDGWTTVTVKAAALNHHDLWSLKGVGLPADKLPMILGCDAAGVDEDGNEVIVHSVIGDPARGGGDETLDPKRSLLSENHPGALAEKVAVPRRNLVPKPAELSFAQAACLPTAWLTAYRMLFDKAGLQPGSSILVQGAGGGVATAAIALASAAGFRVYATSRSEAKRKRAQELGADAALETGARLPERVDAVIETVGQATWSHSLKSLRPGGRIVVSGATSGQVPPAELNRVFFLQLQVIGSTMGTRDQLERLARFLVKTETKPLIDRTLPLSRAREGFEAMAGGDLFGKIVFTP
;
A
#
# COMPACT_ATOMS: atom_id res chain seq x y z
N MET A 1 15.68 21.51 -4.38
CA MET A 1 15.22 20.25 -4.97
C MET A 1 13.71 20.33 -5.10
N PHE A 2 13.17 19.91 -6.23
CA PHE A 2 11.73 19.89 -6.46
C PHE A 2 11.06 18.82 -5.59
N ALA A 3 9.96 19.17 -4.93
CA ALA A 3 9.21 18.29 -4.04
C ALA A 3 7.72 18.61 -4.03
N VAL A 4 6.94 17.63 -3.59
CA VAL A 4 5.50 17.74 -3.32
C VAL A 4 5.28 17.72 -1.82
N THR A 5 4.67 18.76 -1.29
CA THR A 5 4.56 19.01 0.15
C THR A 5 3.12 19.24 0.58
N ALA A 6 2.78 18.76 1.77
CA ALA A 6 1.67 19.30 2.55
C ALA A 6 2.12 20.60 3.23
N THR A 7 1.42 21.70 2.98
CA THR A 7 1.69 23.03 3.57
C THR A 7 0.58 23.50 4.51
N GLN A 8 -0.61 22.92 4.39
CA GLN A 8 -1.74 23.10 5.30
C GLN A 8 -2.53 21.79 5.39
N ILE A 9 -3.27 21.60 6.48
CA ILE A 9 -4.24 20.50 6.63
C ILE A 9 -5.63 21.05 6.30
N ASP A 10 -6.33 20.33 5.44
CA ASP A 10 -7.73 20.61 5.09
C ASP A 10 -8.47 19.27 4.99
N ALA A 11 -9.25 18.93 6.03
CA ALA A 11 -9.91 17.63 6.10
C ALA A 11 -10.99 17.45 5.02
N ASP A 12 -11.65 18.55 4.64
CA ASP A 12 -12.75 18.56 3.69
C ASP A 12 -12.24 18.66 2.25
N ASN A 13 -11.19 19.46 2.02
CA ASN A 13 -10.58 19.71 0.72
C ASN A 13 -9.06 19.49 0.77
N PRO A 14 -8.57 18.25 0.97
CA PRO A 14 -7.15 17.95 1.23
C PRO A 14 -6.18 18.53 0.20
N LEU A 15 -6.61 18.67 -1.04
CA LEU A 15 -5.77 19.17 -2.12
C LEU A 15 -5.47 20.68 -2.00
N ASN A 16 -6.16 21.42 -1.13
CA ASN A 16 -5.78 22.80 -0.80
C ASN A 16 -4.40 22.84 -0.14
N GLY A 17 -4.04 21.81 0.63
CA GLY A 17 -2.73 21.68 1.27
C GLY A 17 -1.59 21.21 0.38
N LEU A 18 -1.89 20.81 -0.86
CA LEU A 18 -0.90 20.24 -1.76
C LEU A 18 -0.16 21.33 -2.53
N THR A 19 1.13 21.46 -2.28
CA THR A 19 2.04 22.36 -2.99
C THR A 19 3.13 21.55 -3.69
N ALA A 20 3.53 21.95 -4.90
CA ALA A 20 4.68 21.40 -5.61
C ALA A 20 5.64 22.54 -5.96
N GLY A 21 6.91 22.40 -5.60
CA GLY A 21 7.90 23.47 -5.77
C GLY A 21 9.26 23.14 -5.16
N GLU A 22 10.13 24.15 -5.11
CA GLU A 22 11.48 24.01 -4.56
C GLU A 22 11.47 23.92 -3.02
N MET A 23 12.21 22.93 -2.52
CA MET A 23 12.52 22.73 -1.11
C MET A 23 14.03 22.63 -0.91
N PRO A 24 14.54 22.91 0.31
CA PRO A 24 15.93 22.63 0.66
C PRO A 24 16.29 21.16 0.39
N GLU A 25 17.58 20.91 0.13
CA GLU A 25 18.13 19.55 0.14
C GLU A 25 17.89 18.89 1.51
N PRO A 26 17.75 17.56 1.57
CA PRO A 26 17.40 16.89 2.82
C PRO A 26 18.58 16.90 3.80
N ASP A 27 18.28 17.12 5.08
CA ASP A 27 19.25 16.88 6.15
C ASP A 27 19.54 15.37 6.25
N VAL A 28 20.81 14.99 6.42
CA VAL A 28 21.25 13.59 6.49
C VAL A 28 21.87 13.31 7.86
N PRO A 29 21.09 12.78 8.83
CA PRO A 29 21.61 12.42 10.14
C PRO A 29 22.62 11.27 10.09
N ASP A 30 23.36 11.08 11.19
CA ASP A 30 24.24 9.92 11.35
C ASP A 30 23.48 8.60 11.17
N GLY A 31 24.05 7.69 10.36
CA GLY A 31 23.42 6.42 10.01
C GLY A 31 22.38 6.50 8.88
N TRP A 32 22.12 7.68 8.34
CA TRP A 32 21.25 7.91 7.19
C TRP A 32 22.06 8.12 5.91
N THR A 33 21.39 7.97 4.77
CA THR A 33 21.93 8.20 3.43
C THR A 33 20.87 8.89 2.58
N THR A 34 21.32 9.53 1.50
CA THR A 34 20.44 10.10 0.49
C THR A 34 20.22 9.13 -0.65
N VAL A 35 19.00 9.11 -1.19
CA VAL A 35 18.65 8.42 -2.44
C VAL A 35 18.24 9.48 -3.45
N THR A 36 18.89 9.47 -4.61
CA THR A 36 18.40 10.20 -5.79
C THR A 36 17.22 9.44 -6.36
N VAL A 37 16.02 9.97 -6.18
CA VAL A 37 14.77 9.32 -6.58
C VAL A 37 14.74 9.19 -8.10
N LYS A 38 14.29 8.05 -8.60
CA LYS A 38 14.02 7.82 -10.03
C LYS A 38 12.54 7.60 -10.29
N ALA A 39 11.84 7.06 -9.31
CA ALA A 39 10.39 7.00 -9.28
C ALA A 39 9.89 6.98 -7.84
N ALA A 40 8.73 7.58 -7.61
CA ALA A 40 8.01 7.56 -6.34
C ALA A 40 6.54 7.22 -6.58
N ALA A 41 5.86 6.53 -5.67
CA ALA A 41 4.49 6.10 -5.89
C ALA A 41 3.50 6.72 -4.89
N LEU A 42 2.35 7.15 -5.41
CA LEU A 42 1.29 7.74 -4.59
C LEU A 42 0.53 6.68 -3.78
N ASN A 43 0.17 6.98 -2.55
CA ASN A 43 -0.63 6.15 -1.66
C ASN A 43 -1.81 6.94 -1.07
N HIS A 44 -2.83 6.22 -0.58
CA HIS A 44 -3.93 6.86 0.16
C HIS A 44 -3.43 7.53 1.45
N HIS A 45 -2.32 7.06 2.02
CA HIS A 45 -1.64 7.70 3.15
C HIS A 45 -1.30 9.18 2.86
N ASP A 46 -0.91 9.52 1.64
CA ASP A 46 -0.58 10.89 1.26
C ASP A 46 -1.83 11.79 1.28
N LEU A 47 -2.98 11.27 0.83
CA LEU A 47 -4.28 11.97 0.94
C LEU A 47 -4.73 12.09 2.40
N TRP A 48 -4.51 11.05 3.21
CA TRP A 48 -4.84 11.07 4.64
C TRP A 48 -3.98 12.06 5.42
N SER A 49 -2.70 12.17 5.08
CA SER A 49 -1.79 13.18 5.64
C SER A 49 -2.30 14.60 5.39
N LEU A 50 -2.77 14.90 4.17
CA LEU A 50 -3.40 16.19 3.85
C LEU A 50 -4.70 16.46 4.63
N LYS A 51 -5.39 15.41 5.09
CA LYS A 51 -6.56 15.51 5.98
C LYS A 51 -6.21 15.57 7.47
N GLY A 52 -4.92 15.58 7.83
CA GLY A 52 -4.47 15.59 9.22
C GLY A 52 -4.48 14.22 9.91
N VAL A 53 -4.61 13.13 9.14
CA VAL A 53 -4.55 11.76 9.67
C VAL A 53 -3.12 11.24 9.55
N GLY A 54 -2.44 11.07 10.67
CA GLY A 54 -1.04 10.63 10.73
C GLY A 54 -0.01 11.76 10.61
N LEU A 55 -0.41 12.93 10.09
CA LEU A 55 0.42 14.13 9.99
C LEU A 55 -0.25 15.30 10.75
N PRO A 56 0.26 15.72 11.91
CA PRO A 56 -0.27 16.86 12.64
C PRO A 56 0.24 18.21 12.09
N ALA A 57 -0.52 19.29 12.33
CA ALA A 57 -0.28 20.61 11.73
C ALA A 57 1.06 21.25 12.13
N ASP A 58 1.59 20.91 13.29
CA ASP A 58 2.86 21.41 13.83
C ASP A 58 4.09 20.83 13.10
N LYS A 59 3.90 19.85 12.20
CA LYS A 59 4.96 19.26 11.37
C LYS A 59 4.99 19.77 9.94
N LEU A 60 4.19 20.78 9.63
CA LEU A 60 4.16 21.39 8.30
C LEU A 60 5.24 22.47 8.15
N PRO A 61 5.82 22.67 6.95
CA PRO A 61 5.58 21.88 5.73
C PRO A 61 6.24 20.49 5.78
N MET A 62 5.56 19.49 5.21
CA MET A 62 6.05 18.10 5.13
C MET A 62 6.12 17.64 3.67
N ILE A 63 7.26 17.10 3.23
CA ILE A 63 7.34 16.41 1.93
C ILE A 63 6.53 15.11 2.02
N LEU A 64 5.62 14.89 1.06
CA LEU A 64 4.76 13.72 1.01
C LEU A 64 5.48 12.50 0.39
N GLY A 65 4.89 11.31 0.48
CA GLY A 65 5.36 10.10 -0.20
C GLY A 65 6.02 9.07 0.71
N CYS A 66 5.44 7.88 0.76
CA CYS A 66 6.06 6.72 1.41
C CYS A 66 6.94 5.88 0.48
N ASP A 67 6.71 5.94 -0.83
CA ASP A 67 7.24 4.95 -1.78
C ASP A 67 8.28 5.58 -2.70
N ALA A 68 9.47 4.99 -2.81
CA ALA A 68 10.44 5.35 -3.84
C ALA A 68 11.36 4.21 -4.25
N ALA A 69 11.90 4.33 -5.46
CA ALA A 69 13.06 3.62 -5.93
C ALA A 69 14.01 4.60 -6.64
N GLY A 70 15.30 4.38 -6.48
CA GLY A 70 16.31 5.33 -6.95
C GLY A 70 17.72 4.79 -6.81
N VAL A 71 18.69 5.71 -6.79
CA VAL A 71 20.11 5.40 -6.69
C VAL A 71 20.66 5.97 -5.39
N ASP A 72 21.36 5.15 -4.60
CA ASP A 72 22.01 5.59 -3.36
C ASP A 72 23.32 6.37 -3.62
N GLU A 73 24.01 6.79 -2.55
CA GLU A 73 25.25 7.57 -2.63
C GLU A 73 26.42 6.81 -3.30
N ASP A 74 26.38 5.48 -3.27
CA ASP A 74 27.39 4.59 -3.85
C ASP A 74 27.07 4.18 -5.29
N GLY A 75 25.93 4.63 -5.84
CA GLY A 75 25.50 4.30 -7.19
C GLY A 75 24.67 3.02 -7.32
N ASN A 76 24.25 2.40 -6.21
CA ASN A 76 23.43 1.19 -6.25
C ASN A 76 21.96 1.52 -6.50
N GLU A 77 21.29 0.68 -7.29
CA GLU A 77 19.85 0.76 -7.47
C GLU A 77 19.10 0.16 -6.27
N VAL A 78 18.26 0.97 -5.64
CA VAL A 78 17.60 0.62 -4.37
C VAL A 78 16.10 0.91 -4.37
N ILE A 79 15.39 0.15 -3.56
CA ILE A 79 14.01 0.36 -3.15
C ILE A 79 14.05 0.94 -1.74
N VAL A 80 13.27 2.01 -1.50
CA VAL A 80 13.16 2.64 -0.20
C VAL A 80 12.05 1.97 0.61
N HIS A 81 12.42 1.28 1.69
CA HIS A 81 11.48 0.79 2.69
C HIS A 81 10.98 1.96 3.55
N SER A 82 9.67 2.11 3.70
CA SER A 82 9.07 3.31 4.28
C SER A 82 8.93 3.30 5.80
N VAL A 83 9.12 2.15 6.45
CA VAL A 83 8.95 2.01 7.91
C VAL A 83 10.26 2.33 8.63
N ILE A 84 10.29 3.47 9.32
CA ILE A 84 11.40 3.89 10.17
C ILE A 84 11.11 3.40 11.59
N GLY A 85 11.79 2.33 12.01
CA GLY A 85 11.58 1.69 13.30
C GLY A 85 12.75 0.78 13.67
N ASP A 86 12.78 0.30 14.90
CA ASP A 86 13.82 -0.60 15.39
C ASP A 86 13.25 -2.01 15.56
N PRO A 87 13.75 -3.00 14.79
CA PRO A 87 13.26 -4.36 14.90
C PRO A 87 13.47 -4.93 16.31
N ALA A 88 14.51 -4.54 17.05
CA ALA A 88 14.72 -5.04 18.42
C ALA A 88 13.60 -4.58 19.37
N ARG A 89 13.14 -3.33 19.24
CA ARG A 89 11.99 -2.81 20.02
C ARG A 89 10.66 -3.42 19.61
N GLY A 90 10.54 -3.83 18.35
CA GLY A 90 9.37 -4.52 17.81
C GLY A 90 9.39 -6.04 17.95
N GLY A 91 10.34 -6.61 18.71
CA GLY A 91 10.43 -8.07 18.91
C GLY A 91 10.80 -8.85 17.63
N GLY A 92 11.61 -8.26 16.76
CA GLY A 92 12.01 -8.79 15.44
C GLY A 92 11.19 -8.24 14.28
N ASP A 93 10.19 -7.39 14.53
CA ASP A 93 9.33 -6.79 13.51
C ASP A 93 9.25 -5.27 13.73
N GLU A 94 9.96 -4.48 12.91
CA GLU A 94 9.98 -3.02 13.03
C GLU A 94 8.60 -2.37 12.84
N THR A 95 7.64 -3.07 12.24
CA THR A 95 6.24 -2.60 12.17
C THR A 95 5.53 -2.65 13.52
N LEU A 96 6.12 -3.33 14.51
CA LEU A 96 5.62 -3.39 15.88
C LEU A 96 6.42 -2.53 16.85
N ASP A 97 7.47 -1.81 16.39
CA ASP A 97 8.14 -0.82 17.22
C ASP A 97 7.11 0.24 17.65
N PRO A 98 6.91 0.47 18.96
CA PRO A 98 6.00 1.50 19.47
C PRO A 98 6.45 2.91 19.10
N LYS A 99 7.71 3.10 18.70
CA LYS A 99 8.27 4.37 18.22
C LYS A 99 8.40 4.45 16.70
N ARG A 100 7.85 3.48 15.96
CA ARG A 100 7.93 3.52 14.49
C ARG A 100 7.24 4.76 13.94
N SER A 101 7.70 5.18 12.78
CA SER A 101 7.05 6.18 11.93
C SER A 101 7.15 5.74 10.47
N LEU A 102 6.26 6.24 9.64
CA LEU A 102 6.39 6.16 8.20
C LEU A 102 7.08 7.43 7.67
N LEU A 103 7.70 7.32 6.50
CA LEU A 103 8.00 8.50 5.70
C LEU A 103 6.73 9.36 5.51
N SER A 104 6.90 10.68 5.43
CA SER A 104 5.80 11.66 5.41
C SER A 104 4.98 11.79 6.71
N GLU A 105 5.48 11.29 7.85
CA GLU A 105 4.87 11.53 9.18
C GLU A 105 5.82 12.33 10.09
N ASN A 106 6.92 11.71 10.52
CA ASN A 106 7.95 12.37 11.33
C ASN A 106 9.14 12.86 10.51
N HIS A 107 9.32 12.29 9.31
CA HIS A 107 10.45 12.52 8.43
C HIS A 107 9.94 12.85 7.03
N PRO A 108 10.64 13.73 6.27
CA PRO A 108 10.27 14.06 4.90
C PRO A 108 10.11 12.82 4.02
N GLY A 109 9.07 12.81 3.19
CA GLY A 109 8.74 11.74 2.27
C GLY A 109 9.52 11.77 0.96
N ALA A 110 9.12 10.88 0.04
CA ALA A 110 9.84 10.57 -1.18
C ALA A 110 9.23 11.11 -2.48
N LEU A 111 8.14 11.90 -2.41
CA LEU A 111 7.65 12.70 -3.56
C LEU A 111 8.55 13.92 -3.76
N ALA A 112 9.83 13.69 -4.00
CA ALA A 112 10.88 14.68 -4.20
C ALA A 112 11.99 14.13 -5.11
N GLU A 113 12.87 14.99 -5.61
CA GLU A 113 14.05 14.55 -6.40
C GLU A 113 15.03 13.72 -5.57
N LYS A 114 15.09 13.95 -4.25
CA LYS A 114 15.92 13.19 -3.30
C LYS A 114 15.16 12.95 -1.99
N VAL A 115 15.52 11.87 -1.31
CA VAL A 115 15.00 11.53 0.03
C VAL A 115 16.14 11.03 0.91
N ALA A 116 16.18 11.48 2.17
CA ALA A 116 17.10 10.92 3.17
C ALA A 116 16.38 9.83 3.97
N VAL A 117 17.04 8.68 4.13
CA VAL A 117 16.51 7.53 4.88
C VAL A 117 17.60 6.84 5.69
N PRO A 118 17.27 6.10 6.76
CA PRO A 118 18.25 5.24 7.43
C PRO A 118 18.86 4.25 6.43
N ARG A 119 20.18 4.00 6.49
CA ARG A 119 20.83 3.04 5.55
C ARG A 119 20.16 1.67 5.54
N ARG A 120 19.65 1.21 6.70
CA ARG A 120 18.93 -0.07 6.82
C ARG A 120 17.64 -0.13 5.99
N ASN A 121 17.03 1.01 5.68
CA ASN A 121 15.78 1.10 4.92
C ASN A 121 16.01 0.92 3.41
N LEU A 122 17.24 0.75 2.95
CA LEU A 122 17.53 0.42 1.56
C LEU A 122 17.46 -1.09 1.33
N VAL A 123 16.66 -1.48 0.34
CA VAL A 123 16.58 -2.85 -0.17
C VAL A 123 17.11 -2.85 -1.60
N PRO A 124 18.00 -3.77 -2.01
CA PRO A 124 18.48 -3.82 -3.38
C PRO A 124 17.34 -3.98 -4.38
N LYS A 125 17.32 -3.16 -5.43
CA LYS A 125 16.34 -3.26 -6.50
C LYS A 125 16.77 -4.38 -7.47
N PRO A 126 15.91 -5.38 -7.76
CA PRO A 126 16.21 -6.34 -8.82
C PRO A 126 16.35 -5.65 -10.18
N ALA A 127 17.23 -6.17 -11.04
CA ALA A 127 17.46 -5.60 -12.37
C ALA A 127 16.23 -5.76 -13.30
N GLU A 128 15.40 -6.78 -13.05
CA GLU A 128 14.23 -7.13 -13.84
C GLU A 128 13.05 -6.16 -13.64
N LEU A 129 13.05 -5.39 -12.55
CA LEU A 129 12.03 -4.39 -12.28
C LEU A 129 12.51 -3.03 -12.75
N SER A 130 11.64 -2.26 -13.41
CA SER A 130 11.92 -0.84 -13.64
C SER A 130 11.85 -0.05 -12.31
N PHE A 131 12.43 1.15 -12.26
CA PHE A 131 12.27 2.03 -11.08
C PHE A 131 10.80 2.31 -10.77
N ALA A 132 9.97 2.55 -11.79
CA ALA A 132 8.54 2.79 -11.62
C ALA A 132 7.81 1.57 -11.00
N GLN A 133 8.15 0.36 -11.45
CA GLN A 133 7.64 -0.87 -10.85
C GLN A 133 8.13 -1.02 -9.41
N ALA A 134 9.44 -0.90 -9.19
CA ALA A 134 10.09 -1.01 -7.89
C ALA A 134 9.53 -0.02 -6.86
N ALA A 135 9.21 1.20 -7.27
CA ALA A 135 8.57 2.20 -6.41
C ALA A 135 7.15 1.82 -5.98
N CYS A 136 6.46 0.90 -6.67
CA CYS A 136 5.13 0.46 -6.24
C CYS A 136 5.15 -0.51 -5.04
N LEU A 137 6.33 -1.05 -4.70
CA LEU A 137 6.49 -2.13 -3.74
C LEU A 137 6.28 -1.72 -2.27
N PRO A 138 6.89 -0.62 -1.76
CA PRO A 138 7.13 -0.46 -0.32
C PRO A 138 5.89 -0.35 0.55
N THR A 139 4.82 0.27 0.05
CA THR A 139 3.57 0.44 0.81
C THR A 139 2.51 -0.55 0.36
N ALA A 140 1.98 -0.38 -0.86
CA ALA A 140 0.77 -1.09 -1.28
C ALA A 140 1.00 -2.59 -1.50
N TRP A 141 2.03 -2.95 -2.27
CA TRP A 141 2.33 -4.34 -2.58
C TRP A 141 2.91 -5.09 -1.38
N LEU A 142 3.74 -4.43 -0.57
CA LEU A 142 4.25 -5.00 0.67
C LEU A 142 3.11 -5.29 1.66
N THR A 143 2.14 -4.38 1.79
CA THR A 143 0.95 -4.61 2.60
C THR A 143 0.17 -5.81 2.09
N ALA A 144 -0.11 -5.90 0.78
CA ALA A 144 -0.80 -7.04 0.20
C ALA A 144 -0.04 -8.37 0.41
N TYR A 145 1.29 -8.36 0.23
CA TYR A 145 2.15 -9.51 0.49
C TYR A 145 2.03 -10.00 1.94
N ARG A 146 2.19 -9.10 2.91
CA ARG A 146 2.06 -9.44 4.35
C ARG A 146 0.65 -9.94 4.68
N MET A 147 -0.38 -9.34 4.09
CA MET A 147 -1.76 -9.79 4.29
C MET A 147 -1.94 -11.24 3.84
N LEU A 148 -1.46 -11.58 2.64
CA LEU A 148 -1.63 -12.91 2.04
C LEU A 148 -0.76 -13.98 2.71
N PHE A 149 0.53 -13.71 2.86
CA PHE A 149 1.51 -14.76 3.17
C PHE A 149 1.83 -14.88 4.65
N ASP A 150 1.62 -13.82 5.45
CA ASP A 150 1.94 -13.84 6.88
C ASP A 150 0.69 -13.76 7.77
N LYS A 151 -0.33 -12.98 7.38
CA LYS A 151 -1.50 -12.73 8.24
C LYS A 151 -2.69 -13.62 7.92
N ALA A 152 -2.92 -13.96 6.66
CA ALA A 152 -4.05 -14.81 6.28
C ALA A 152 -3.80 -16.29 6.61
N GLY A 153 -2.54 -16.71 6.82
CA GLY A 153 -2.14 -18.08 7.14
C GLY A 153 -2.81 -19.14 6.24
N LEU A 154 -2.79 -18.85 4.95
CA LEU A 154 -3.36 -19.66 3.86
C LEU A 154 -2.45 -20.85 3.55
N GLN A 155 -3.01 -21.86 2.89
CA GLN A 155 -2.25 -22.96 2.30
C GLN A 155 -2.32 -22.86 0.77
N PRO A 156 -1.37 -23.47 0.03
CA PRO A 156 -1.50 -23.58 -1.42
C PRO A 156 -2.88 -24.13 -1.83
N GLY A 157 -3.53 -23.47 -2.79
CA GLY A 157 -4.88 -23.82 -3.24
C GLY A 157 -6.05 -23.25 -2.42
N SER A 158 -5.78 -22.48 -1.34
CA SER A 158 -6.83 -21.75 -0.62
C SER A 158 -7.56 -20.73 -1.51
N SER A 159 -8.81 -20.40 -1.16
CA SER A 159 -9.61 -19.38 -1.82
C SER A 159 -9.65 -18.08 -1.02
N ILE A 160 -9.58 -16.95 -1.72
CA ILE A 160 -9.61 -15.62 -1.12
C ILE A 160 -10.66 -14.73 -1.78
N LEU A 161 -11.16 -13.76 -1.03
CA LEU A 161 -11.92 -12.62 -1.56
C LEU A 161 -11.13 -11.32 -1.35
N VAL A 162 -10.94 -10.55 -2.41
CA VAL A 162 -10.41 -9.18 -2.36
C VAL A 162 -11.58 -8.19 -2.48
N GLN A 163 -11.79 -7.37 -1.45
CA GLN A 163 -12.84 -6.34 -1.48
C GLN A 163 -12.37 -5.09 -2.22
N GLY A 164 -13.19 -4.58 -3.15
CA GLY A 164 -12.98 -3.28 -3.77
C GLY A 164 -11.79 -3.22 -4.74
N ALA A 165 -11.86 -3.96 -5.84
CA ALA A 165 -10.85 -3.95 -6.89
C ALA A 165 -10.66 -2.54 -7.50
N GLY A 166 -9.41 -2.10 -7.52
CA GLY A 166 -8.97 -0.84 -8.14
C GLY A 166 -7.84 -0.14 -7.39
N GLY A 167 -7.82 -0.18 -6.06
CA GLY A 167 -6.75 0.41 -5.27
C GLY A 167 -5.42 -0.36 -5.39
N GLY A 168 -4.32 0.30 -5.01
CA GLY A 168 -2.98 -0.30 -5.06
C GLY A 168 -2.87 -1.62 -4.27
N VAL A 169 -3.41 -1.69 -3.05
CA VAL A 169 -3.38 -2.92 -2.24
C VAL A 169 -4.26 -4.01 -2.84
N ALA A 170 -5.48 -3.67 -3.28
CA ALA A 170 -6.41 -4.64 -3.84
C ALA A 170 -5.89 -5.26 -5.16
N THR A 171 -5.36 -4.43 -6.05
CA THR A 171 -4.74 -4.90 -7.30
C THR A 171 -3.48 -5.72 -7.04
N ALA A 172 -2.62 -5.31 -6.11
CA ALA A 172 -1.48 -6.11 -5.67
C ALA A 172 -1.91 -7.47 -5.09
N ALA A 173 -2.95 -7.50 -4.25
CA ALA A 173 -3.45 -8.73 -3.64
C ALA A 173 -3.97 -9.71 -4.69
N ILE A 174 -4.71 -9.24 -5.71
CA ILE A 174 -5.17 -10.08 -6.82
C ILE A 174 -3.98 -10.70 -7.56
N ALA A 175 -3.03 -9.86 -7.98
CA ALA A 175 -1.87 -10.31 -8.76
C ALA A 175 -0.99 -11.29 -7.98
N LEU A 176 -0.66 -10.98 -6.72
CA LEU A 176 0.16 -11.82 -5.86
C LEU A 176 -0.53 -13.15 -5.52
N ALA A 177 -1.83 -13.12 -5.23
CA ALA A 177 -2.58 -14.32 -4.91
C ALA A 177 -2.72 -15.26 -6.12
N SER A 178 -3.00 -14.71 -7.30
CA SER A 178 -3.08 -15.48 -8.54
C SER A 178 -1.73 -16.14 -8.84
N ALA A 179 -0.63 -15.36 -8.77
CA ALA A 179 0.73 -15.86 -8.97
C ALA A 179 1.14 -16.93 -7.95
N ALA A 180 0.58 -16.90 -6.74
CA ALA A 180 0.79 -17.90 -5.70
C ALA A 180 -0.11 -19.16 -5.84
N GLY A 181 -1.00 -19.20 -6.84
CA GLY A 181 -1.90 -20.33 -7.08
C GLY A 181 -3.09 -20.40 -6.13
N PHE A 182 -3.50 -19.26 -5.53
CA PHE A 182 -4.76 -19.17 -4.81
C PHE A 182 -5.93 -19.02 -5.79
N ARG A 183 -7.13 -19.44 -5.35
CA ARG A 183 -8.37 -19.11 -6.07
C ARG A 183 -8.84 -17.73 -5.64
N VAL A 184 -8.90 -16.78 -6.56
CA VAL A 184 -9.08 -15.36 -6.29
C VAL A 184 -10.45 -14.89 -6.75
N TYR A 185 -11.27 -14.49 -5.79
CA TYR A 185 -12.49 -13.72 -6.02
C TYR A 185 -12.22 -12.24 -5.75
N ALA A 186 -12.80 -11.37 -6.56
CA ALA A 186 -12.73 -9.92 -6.36
C ALA A 186 -14.12 -9.29 -6.41
N THR A 187 -14.33 -8.18 -5.70
CA THR A 187 -15.55 -7.38 -5.82
C THR A 187 -15.25 -5.97 -6.29
N SER A 188 -16.13 -5.38 -7.09
CA SER A 188 -16.10 -3.94 -7.38
C SER A 188 -17.48 -3.45 -7.81
N ARG A 189 -17.79 -2.18 -7.53
CA ARG A 189 -19.00 -1.49 -8.01
C ARG A 189 -18.91 -1.11 -9.49
N SER A 190 -17.70 -1.14 -10.07
CA SER A 190 -17.46 -0.77 -11.47
C SER A 190 -17.26 -2.02 -12.33
N GLU A 191 -18.08 -2.16 -13.37
CA GLU A 191 -17.94 -3.24 -14.35
C GLU A 191 -16.57 -3.24 -15.03
N ALA A 192 -16.07 -2.06 -15.39
CA ALA A 192 -14.74 -1.92 -15.97
C ALA A 192 -13.65 -2.44 -15.02
N LYS A 193 -13.72 -2.10 -13.74
CA LYS A 193 -12.74 -2.59 -12.74
C LYS A 193 -12.88 -4.09 -12.49
N ARG A 194 -14.08 -4.67 -12.60
CA ARG A 194 -14.26 -6.13 -12.52
C ARG A 194 -13.60 -6.85 -13.70
N LYS A 195 -13.79 -6.38 -14.92
CA LYS A 195 -13.12 -6.93 -16.12
C LYS A 195 -11.59 -6.89 -15.96
N ARG A 196 -11.05 -5.73 -15.57
CA ARG A 196 -9.61 -5.56 -15.30
C ARG A 196 -9.10 -6.43 -14.14
N ALA A 197 -9.93 -6.71 -13.13
CA ALA A 197 -9.55 -7.63 -12.05
C ALA A 197 -9.39 -9.07 -12.54
N GLN A 198 -10.22 -9.51 -13.50
CA GLN A 198 -10.07 -10.83 -14.11
C GLN A 198 -8.83 -10.90 -15.00
N GLU A 199 -8.55 -9.87 -15.78
CA GLU A 199 -7.30 -9.75 -16.57
C GLU A 199 -6.06 -9.82 -15.68
N LEU A 200 -6.14 -9.31 -14.44
CA LEU A 200 -5.06 -9.34 -13.46
C LEU A 200 -4.87 -10.71 -12.78
N GLY A 201 -5.80 -11.65 -12.97
CA GLY A 201 -5.71 -13.01 -12.44
C GLY A 201 -6.80 -13.40 -11.43
N ALA A 202 -7.85 -12.59 -11.26
CA ALA A 202 -9.02 -13.04 -10.50
C ALA A 202 -9.82 -14.09 -11.29
N ASP A 203 -10.10 -15.25 -10.67
CA ASP A 203 -10.94 -16.30 -11.25
C ASP A 203 -12.37 -15.80 -11.52
N ALA A 204 -12.90 -14.96 -10.63
CA ALA A 204 -14.15 -14.25 -10.86
C ALA A 204 -14.18 -12.89 -10.16
N ALA A 205 -14.74 -11.90 -10.85
CA ALA A 205 -15.00 -10.58 -10.30
C ALA A 205 -16.51 -10.29 -10.26
N LEU A 206 -17.04 -10.01 -9.07
CA LEU A 206 -18.47 -9.88 -8.83
C LEU A 206 -18.86 -8.46 -8.40
N GLU A 207 -20.15 -8.14 -8.52
CA GLU A 207 -20.70 -6.92 -7.93
C GLU A 207 -20.45 -6.88 -6.42
N THR A 208 -20.35 -5.66 -5.89
CA THR A 208 -20.17 -5.50 -4.43
C THR A 208 -21.36 -6.08 -3.67
N GLY A 209 -21.09 -6.99 -2.74
CA GLY A 209 -22.12 -7.68 -1.96
C GLY A 209 -22.75 -8.89 -2.64
N ALA A 210 -22.38 -9.21 -3.88
CA ALA A 210 -22.89 -10.39 -4.57
C ALA A 210 -22.42 -11.69 -3.91
N ARG A 211 -23.29 -12.70 -3.93
CA ARG A 211 -22.97 -14.02 -3.38
C ARG A 211 -21.82 -14.67 -4.17
N LEU A 212 -20.78 -15.07 -3.45
CA LEU A 212 -19.66 -15.82 -4.03
C LEU A 212 -20.07 -17.25 -4.43
N PRO A 213 -19.34 -17.88 -5.38
CA PRO A 213 -19.52 -19.29 -5.74
C PRO A 213 -19.30 -20.25 -4.56
N GLU A 214 -18.41 -19.88 -3.64
CA GLU A 214 -18.11 -20.64 -2.42
C GLU A 214 -17.83 -19.71 -1.24
N ARG A 215 -17.74 -20.28 -0.04
CA ARG A 215 -17.23 -19.58 1.14
C ARG A 215 -15.71 -19.64 1.13
N VAL A 216 -15.04 -18.50 1.28
CA VAL A 216 -13.59 -18.38 1.12
C VAL A 216 -12.83 -18.62 2.44
N ASP A 217 -11.55 -18.98 2.32
CA ASP A 217 -10.62 -19.14 3.46
C ASP A 217 -10.27 -17.80 4.11
N ALA A 218 -10.01 -16.78 3.28
CA ALA A 218 -9.69 -15.44 3.75
C ALA A 218 -10.33 -14.32 2.94
N VAL A 219 -10.52 -13.18 3.58
CA VAL A 219 -10.91 -11.92 2.94
C VAL A 219 -9.79 -10.90 3.13
N ILE A 220 -9.35 -10.29 2.05
CA ILE A 220 -8.46 -9.13 2.01
C ILE A 220 -9.34 -7.87 2.02
N GLU A 221 -9.37 -7.21 3.16
CA GLU A 221 -10.27 -6.07 3.44
C GLU A 221 -9.49 -4.76 3.51
N THR A 222 -9.80 -3.84 2.60
CA THR A 222 -9.23 -2.49 2.55
C THR A 222 -10.27 -1.38 2.54
N VAL A 223 -11.56 -1.73 2.41
CA VAL A 223 -12.66 -0.79 2.21
C VAL A 223 -13.32 -0.44 3.53
N GLY A 224 -13.51 -1.42 4.43
CA GLY A 224 -14.05 -1.19 5.78
C GLY A 224 -15.58 -1.18 5.81
N GLN A 225 -16.18 -0.10 6.35
CA GLN A 225 -17.60 -0.05 6.71
C GLN A 225 -18.58 -0.56 5.63
N ALA A 226 -18.38 -0.19 4.36
CA ALA A 226 -19.29 -0.55 3.27
C ALA A 226 -19.28 -2.04 2.90
N THR A 227 -18.20 -2.76 3.17
CA THR A 227 -18.01 -4.18 2.77
C THR A 227 -17.94 -5.15 3.93
N TRP A 228 -17.78 -4.64 5.16
CA TRP A 228 -17.54 -5.45 6.36
C TRP A 228 -18.51 -6.63 6.53
N SER A 229 -19.81 -6.37 6.40
CA SER A 229 -20.82 -7.43 6.55
C SER A 229 -20.72 -8.49 5.45
N HIS A 230 -20.40 -8.07 4.23
CA HIS A 230 -20.17 -8.98 3.12
C HIS A 230 -18.91 -9.82 3.35
N SER A 231 -17.84 -9.23 3.86
CA SER A 231 -16.59 -9.92 4.23
C SER A 231 -16.86 -11.04 5.23
N LEU A 232 -17.58 -10.75 6.33
CA LEU A 232 -17.92 -11.77 7.33
C LEU A 232 -18.84 -12.87 6.79
N LYS A 233 -19.79 -12.52 5.92
CA LYS A 233 -20.72 -13.49 5.32
C LYS A 233 -20.07 -14.38 4.26
N SER A 234 -18.96 -13.93 3.66
CA SER A 234 -18.23 -14.66 2.61
C SER A 234 -17.31 -15.74 3.15
N LEU A 235 -16.95 -15.68 4.43
CA LEU A 235 -16.02 -16.65 5.03
C LEU A 235 -16.66 -18.01 5.29
N ARG A 236 -15.82 -19.06 5.24
CA ARG A 236 -16.11 -20.36 5.83
C ARG A 236 -15.94 -20.32 7.36
N PRO A 237 -16.47 -21.29 8.12
CA PRO A 237 -16.11 -21.45 9.53
C PRO A 237 -14.59 -21.54 9.72
N GLY A 238 -14.06 -20.83 10.72
CA GLY A 238 -12.62 -20.70 10.98
C GLY A 238 -11.87 -19.76 10.03
N GLY A 239 -12.55 -19.14 9.07
CA GLY A 239 -11.95 -18.23 8.09
C GLY A 239 -11.49 -16.90 8.68
N ARG A 240 -10.71 -16.15 7.91
CA ARG A 240 -10.01 -14.94 8.40
C ARG A 240 -10.30 -13.71 7.57
N ILE A 241 -10.63 -12.59 8.21
CA ILE A 241 -10.54 -11.27 7.59
C ILE A 241 -9.18 -10.70 7.94
N VAL A 242 -8.39 -10.35 6.92
CA VAL A 242 -7.19 -9.53 7.11
C VAL A 242 -7.53 -8.11 6.68
N VAL A 243 -7.45 -7.17 7.62
CA VAL A 243 -7.82 -5.76 7.40
C VAL A 243 -6.59 -4.87 7.43
N SER A 244 -6.43 -4.04 6.39
CA SER A 244 -5.33 -3.07 6.30
C SER A 244 -5.77 -1.63 6.01
N GLY A 245 -7.08 -1.39 5.96
CA GLY A 245 -7.63 -0.08 5.65
C GLY A 245 -9.14 -0.04 5.87
N ALA A 246 -9.66 1.18 5.93
CA ALA A 246 -11.06 1.45 6.22
C ALA A 246 -11.57 2.68 5.44
N THR A 247 -11.30 2.71 4.12
CA THR A 247 -11.55 3.87 3.25
C THR A 247 -12.99 4.40 3.29
N SER A 248 -13.98 3.53 3.49
CA SER A 248 -15.40 3.90 3.56
C SER A 248 -15.92 4.21 4.97
N GLY A 249 -15.06 4.10 6.00
CA GLY A 249 -15.42 4.33 7.40
C GLY A 249 -14.84 3.26 8.34
N GLN A 250 -14.53 3.68 9.57
CA GLN A 250 -13.79 2.89 10.57
C GLN A 250 -14.68 2.15 11.58
N VAL A 251 -15.99 2.42 11.62
CA VAL A 251 -16.89 1.93 12.68
C VAL A 251 -18.01 1.04 12.11
N PRO A 252 -17.71 -0.11 11.48
CA PRO A 252 -18.74 -1.08 11.13
C PRO A 252 -19.29 -1.79 12.39
N PRO A 253 -20.54 -2.29 12.37
CA PRO A 253 -21.01 -3.23 13.38
C PRO A 253 -20.10 -4.46 13.43
N ALA A 254 -19.60 -4.82 14.61
CA ALA A 254 -18.65 -5.92 14.77
C ALA A 254 -19.24 -7.31 14.43
N GLU A 255 -20.58 -7.45 14.41
CA GLU A 255 -21.29 -8.71 14.12
C GLU A 255 -20.80 -9.90 14.97
N LEU A 256 -20.58 -9.67 16.27
CA LEU A 256 -19.96 -10.62 17.20
C LEU A 256 -20.59 -12.03 17.16
N ASN A 257 -21.92 -12.12 17.03
CA ASN A 257 -22.63 -13.40 16.92
C ASN A 257 -22.09 -14.29 15.79
N ARG A 258 -21.78 -13.70 14.62
CA ARG A 258 -21.21 -14.43 13.49
C ARG A 258 -19.76 -14.78 13.75
N VAL A 259 -19.00 -13.85 14.34
CA VAL A 259 -17.57 -14.02 14.64
C VAL A 259 -17.38 -15.19 15.61
N PHE A 260 -18.03 -15.19 16.77
CA PHE A 260 -17.78 -16.25 17.76
C PHE A 260 -18.40 -17.58 17.33
N PHE A 261 -19.59 -17.58 16.71
CA PHE A 261 -20.28 -18.82 16.37
C PHE A 261 -19.59 -19.59 15.23
N LEU A 262 -19.07 -18.87 14.23
CA LEU A 262 -18.30 -19.46 13.12
C LEU A 262 -16.79 -19.48 13.39
N GLN A 263 -16.36 -19.05 14.58
CA GLN A 263 -14.95 -18.95 14.98
C GLN A 263 -14.10 -18.17 13.97
N LEU A 264 -14.64 -17.08 13.44
CA LEU A 264 -13.93 -16.23 12.49
C LEU A 264 -12.83 -15.44 13.20
N GLN A 265 -11.78 -15.10 12.46
CA GLN A 265 -10.69 -14.27 12.96
C GLN A 265 -10.65 -12.93 12.23
N VAL A 266 -10.42 -11.85 12.98
CA VAL A 266 -10.20 -10.51 12.43
C VAL A 266 -8.77 -10.11 12.77
N ILE A 267 -7.96 -9.91 11.74
CA ILE A 267 -6.51 -9.75 11.86
C ILE A 267 -6.11 -8.41 11.25
N GLY A 268 -5.48 -7.54 12.04
CA GLY A 268 -4.90 -6.30 11.54
C GLY A 268 -3.59 -6.55 10.79
N SER A 269 -3.41 -5.82 9.68
CA SER A 269 -2.14 -5.77 8.95
C SER A 269 -1.84 -4.33 8.54
N THR A 270 -0.60 -3.89 8.74
CA THR A 270 -0.12 -2.60 8.28
C THR A 270 1.28 -2.77 7.74
N MET A 271 1.57 -2.16 6.58
CA MET A 271 2.88 -2.17 5.95
C MET A 271 3.48 -3.60 5.82
N GLY A 272 4.80 -3.70 5.94
CA GLY A 272 5.55 -4.92 6.18
C GLY A 272 6.99 -4.62 6.56
N THR A 273 7.73 -5.66 6.94
CA THR A 273 9.14 -5.54 7.30
C THR A 273 10.01 -5.38 6.06
N ARG A 274 11.22 -4.88 6.25
CA ARG A 274 12.27 -4.82 5.23
C ARG A 274 12.52 -6.19 4.61
N ASP A 275 12.58 -7.23 5.42
CA ASP A 275 12.80 -8.60 4.95
C ASP A 275 11.62 -9.12 4.12
N GLN A 276 10.39 -8.73 4.46
CA GLN A 276 9.20 -9.01 3.64
C GLN A 276 9.26 -8.27 2.30
N LEU A 277 9.78 -7.04 2.27
CA LEU A 277 9.98 -6.28 1.02
C LEU A 277 11.00 -6.96 0.10
N GLU A 278 12.09 -7.47 0.67
CA GLU A 278 13.11 -8.23 -0.08
C GLU A 278 12.55 -9.56 -0.62
N ARG A 279 11.75 -10.27 0.19
CA ARG A 279 11.04 -11.49 -0.24
C ARG A 279 10.01 -11.20 -1.33
N LEU A 280 9.26 -10.11 -1.21
CA LEU A 280 8.33 -9.65 -2.23
C LEU A 280 9.06 -9.38 -3.55
N ALA A 281 10.17 -8.64 -3.53
CA ALA A 281 10.94 -8.36 -4.73
C ALA A 281 11.40 -9.65 -5.43
N ARG A 282 11.93 -10.63 -4.67
CA ARG A 282 12.29 -11.95 -5.20
C ARG A 282 11.08 -12.73 -5.72
N PHE A 283 9.94 -12.67 -5.03
CA PHE A 283 8.70 -13.32 -5.48
C PHE A 283 8.30 -12.79 -6.86
N LEU A 284 8.27 -11.47 -7.04
CA LEU A 284 7.92 -10.84 -8.32
C LEU A 284 8.85 -11.25 -9.46
N VAL A 285 10.17 -11.33 -9.20
CA VAL A 285 11.13 -11.83 -10.20
C VAL A 285 10.83 -13.30 -10.54
N LYS A 286 10.59 -14.13 -9.53
CA LYS A 286 10.39 -15.57 -9.73
C LYS A 286 9.09 -15.93 -10.44
N THR A 287 8.02 -15.20 -10.15
CA THR A 287 6.70 -15.40 -10.76
C THR A 287 6.46 -14.52 -11.98
N GLU A 288 7.45 -13.72 -12.38
CA GLU A 288 7.37 -12.72 -13.44
C GLU A 288 6.20 -11.73 -13.26
N THR A 289 5.70 -11.60 -12.03
CA THR A 289 4.58 -10.73 -11.68
C THR A 289 5.06 -9.30 -11.62
N LYS A 290 4.33 -8.39 -12.27
CA LYS A 290 4.72 -6.98 -12.38
C LYS A 290 3.73 -6.08 -11.66
N PRO A 291 4.21 -5.04 -10.95
CA PRO A 291 3.35 -4.01 -10.40
C PRO A 291 2.47 -3.35 -11.46
N LEU A 292 1.17 -3.27 -11.19
CA LEU A 292 0.22 -2.61 -12.07
C LEU A 292 0.26 -1.10 -11.84
N ILE A 293 0.76 -0.38 -12.85
CA ILE A 293 0.82 1.08 -12.87
C ILE A 293 -0.34 1.58 -13.71
N ASP A 294 -1.20 2.41 -13.12
CA ASP A 294 -2.32 3.04 -13.81
C ASP A 294 -1.82 4.16 -14.74
N ARG A 295 -0.92 5.00 -14.22
CA ARG A 295 -0.28 6.07 -14.97
C ARG A 295 1.03 6.49 -14.32
N THR A 296 1.92 7.01 -15.16
CA THR A 296 3.16 7.67 -14.76
C THR A 296 3.08 9.14 -15.13
N LEU A 297 3.35 10.03 -14.17
CA LEU A 297 3.29 11.48 -14.33
C LEU A 297 4.63 12.10 -13.91
N PRO A 298 5.05 13.24 -14.48
CA PRO A 298 6.14 13.99 -13.88
C PRO A 298 5.73 14.52 -12.50
N LEU A 299 6.70 14.68 -11.59
CA LEU A 299 6.45 15.15 -10.22
C LEU A 299 5.78 16.53 -10.20
N SER A 300 6.04 17.38 -11.19
CA SER A 300 5.38 18.67 -11.40
C SER A 300 3.87 18.58 -11.66
N ARG A 301 3.37 17.41 -12.08
CA ARG A 301 1.93 17.11 -12.26
C ARG A 301 1.34 16.31 -11.09
N ALA A 302 1.95 16.38 -9.89
CA ALA A 302 1.48 15.65 -8.73
C ALA A 302 -0.01 15.86 -8.44
N ARG A 303 -0.51 17.10 -8.55
CA ARG A 303 -1.92 17.44 -8.30
C ARG A 303 -2.90 16.55 -9.08
N GLU A 304 -2.62 16.25 -10.35
CA GLU A 304 -3.47 15.38 -11.17
C GLU A 304 -3.53 13.95 -10.62
N GLY A 305 -2.41 13.42 -10.15
CA GLY A 305 -2.39 12.08 -9.55
C GLY A 305 -3.17 12.04 -8.23
N PHE A 306 -3.05 13.08 -7.41
CA PHE A 306 -3.83 13.22 -6.18
C PHE A 306 -5.34 13.38 -6.45
N GLU A 307 -5.73 14.14 -7.47
CA GLU A 307 -7.12 14.29 -7.91
C GLU A 307 -7.71 12.95 -8.38
N ALA A 308 -6.98 12.22 -9.23
CA ALA A 308 -7.39 10.89 -9.69
C ALA A 308 -7.57 9.93 -8.50
N MET A 309 -6.67 9.97 -7.52
CA MET A 309 -6.79 9.13 -6.31
C MET A 309 -7.98 9.53 -5.44
N ALA A 310 -8.18 10.83 -5.19
CA ALA A 310 -9.30 11.33 -4.41
C ALA A 310 -10.66 10.99 -5.06
N GLY A 311 -10.73 11.04 -6.39
CA GLY A 311 -11.93 10.66 -7.15
C GLY A 311 -12.12 9.14 -7.33
N GLY A 312 -11.13 8.32 -6.96
CA GLY A 312 -11.16 6.88 -7.20
C GLY A 312 -11.03 6.49 -8.69
N ASP A 313 -10.57 7.42 -9.54
CA ASP A 313 -10.32 7.23 -10.97
C ASP A 313 -8.94 6.63 -11.21
N LEU A 314 -8.75 5.41 -10.72
CA LEU A 314 -7.54 4.62 -10.95
C LEU A 314 -7.81 3.12 -10.86
N PHE A 315 -6.92 2.36 -11.47
CA PHE A 315 -6.80 0.92 -11.27
C PHE A 315 -5.32 0.52 -11.24
N GLY A 316 -4.77 0.39 -10.03
CA GLY A 316 -3.34 0.14 -9.81
C GLY A 316 -2.67 1.27 -9.02
N LYS A 317 -1.40 1.55 -9.32
CA LYS A 317 -0.59 2.60 -8.68
C LYS A 317 -0.37 3.78 -9.62
N ILE A 318 -0.34 4.98 -9.04
CA ILE A 318 0.11 6.19 -9.73
C ILE A 318 1.57 6.41 -9.37
N VAL A 319 2.42 6.58 -10.36
CA VAL A 319 3.86 6.78 -10.19
C VAL A 319 4.23 8.19 -10.65
N PHE A 320 5.09 8.84 -9.88
CA PHE A 320 5.74 10.08 -10.24
C PHE A 320 7.21 9.85 -10.59
N THR A 321 7.67 10.48 -11.66
CA THR A 321 9.10 10.58 -12.00
C THR A 321 9.55 12.02 -11.78
N PRO A 322 10.73 12.25 -11.19
CA PRO A 322 11.30 13.59 -11.06
C PRO A 322 11.37 14.32 -12.42
#